data_AF-A0A2W5KD08-F1
#
_entry.id   AF-A0A2W5KD08-F1
#
_cell.length_a   1.000
_cell.length_b   1.000
_cell.length_c   1.000
_cell.angle_alpha   90.00
_cell.angle_beta   90.00
_cell.angle_gamma   90.00
#
_symmetry.space_group_name_H-M   'P 1'
#
loop_
_entity.id
_entity.type
_entity.pdbx_description
1 polymer ?
#
loop_
_entity_poly.entity_id
_entity_poly.type
_entity_poly.pdbx_seq_one_letter_code
_entity_poly.pdbx_strand_id
1 'polypeptide(L)'
;MKIRGLVLAVALAAGSVAAQQSADIKGEDLTSGAADARLAGIGREAAASGQRVVVTAPQYWHGSIAAKLRAGGGSRLNVVLRDGFYENVVIRVEAATPEPPPRAEAPPARPAAERAAAPAPPPPAARPAPPPPSPPPAPVEPARTAAPEPARIETPAPTPAPTPAPAPQTPPPAPAPAAAPTAAEEAPLQPPVFDRFAEPSDVAEERSFLERSYNDNRRIRSRLKPSDLKPGDTVYTRNGAAVVIRREGGTLDRYWLEGQLDLEQAGIVKEGGNKYQVLRSGFR
;
A
#
# COMPACT_ATOMS: atom_id res chain seq x y z
N MET A 1 73.96 -26.02 -25.66
CA MET A 1 73.51 -24.89 -24.79
C MET A 1 72.15 -24.46 -25.33
N LYS A 2 71.05 -24.63 -24.57
CA LYS A 2 70.32 -23.57 -23.83
C LYS A 2 69.88 -22.43 -24.79
N ILE A 3 68.62 -22.06 -24.99
CA ILE A 3 67.54 -21.80 -24.01
C ILE A 3 66.17 -21.99 -24.69
N ARG A 4 65.23 -22.63 -23.98
CA ARG A 4 63.79 -22.68 -24.24
C ARG A 4 63.18 -21.30 -23.93
N GLY A 5 62.56 -20.66 -24.92
CA GLY A 5 61.78 -19.42 -24.74
C GLY A 5 60.28 -19.69 -24.83
N LEU A 6 59.67 -19.99 -23.68
CA LEU A 6 58.24 -20.16 -23.49
C LEU A 6 57.58 -18.77 -23.55
N VAL A 7 56.86 -18.45 -24.63
CA VAL A 7 56.02 -17.25 -24.68
C VAL A 7 54.70 -17.55 -23.97
N LEU A 8 54.57 -16.92 -22.81
CA LEU A 8 53.45 -16.96 -21.89
C LEU A 8 52.21 -16.32 -22.55
N ALA A 9 51.23 -17.14 -22.93
CA ALA A 9 49.89 -16.67 -23.25
C ALA A 9 49.19 -16.26 -21.96
N VAL A 10 49.24 -14.97 -21.62
CA VAL A 10 48.45 -14.38 -20.54
C VAL A 10 47.00 -14.30 -21.02
N ALA A 11 46.23 -15.34 -20.72
CA ALA A 11 44.79 -15.27 -20.75
C ALA A 11 44.35 -14.33 -19.60
N LEU A 12 44.17 -13.05 -19.91
CA LEU A 12 43.43 -12.13 -19.06
C LEU A 12 41.97 -12.61 -19.02
N ALA A 13 41.67 -13.46 -18.05
CA ALA A 13 40.30 -13.66 -17.59
C ALA A 13 39.87 -12.34 -16.94
N ALA A 14 39.21 -11.49 -17.72
CA ALA A 14 38.49 -10.32 -17.23
C ALA A 14 37.36 -10.84 -16.32
N GLY A 15 37.67 -11.01 -15.04
CA GLY A 15 36.69 -11.21 -14.00
C GLY A 15 35.91 -9.91 -13.82
N SER A 16 34.89 -9.71 -14.65
CA SER A 16 33.91 -8.66 -14.47
C SER A 16 33.16 -8.95 -13.17
N VAL A 17 33.63 -8.38 -12.08
CA VAL A 17 32.82 -8.22 -10.86
C VAL A 17 31.70 -7.26 -11.24
N ALA A 18 30.60 -7.79 -11.76
CA ALA A 18 29.41 -7.02 -12.04
C ALA A 18 28.90 -6.48 -10.71
N ALA A 19 29.15 -5.19 -10.47
CA ALA A 19 28.63 -4.49 -9.32
C ALA A 19 27.12 -4.70 -9.30
N GLN A 20 26.63 -5.29 -8.22
CA GLN A 20 25.22 -5.51 -7.98
C GLN A 20 24.55 -4.14 -7.88
N GLN A 21 23.99 -3.68 -9.00
CA GLN A 21 23.34 -2.38 -9.06
C GLN A 21 21.99 -2.52 -8.35
N SER A 22 21.93 -1.93 -7.15
CA SER A 22 20.67 -1.69 -6.44
C SER A 22 20.22 -0.28 -6.78
N ALA A 23 19.01 -0.14 -7.32
CA ALA A 23 18.36 1.14 -7.49
C ALA A 23 17.13 1.20 -6.58
N ASP A 24 17.16 2.14 -5.65
CA ASP A 24 15.99 2.51 -4.85
C ASP A 24 15.21 3.59 -5.61
N ILE A 25 13.93 3.32 -5.84
CA ILE A 25 12.98 4.23 -6.48
C ILE A 25 11.86 4.47 -5.49
N LYS A 26 11.56 5.75 -5.24
CA LYS A 26 10.45 6.11 -4.36
C LYS A 26 9.10 5.86 -5.05
N GLY A 27 8.09 5.53 -4.26
CA GLY A 27 6.71 5.40 -4.75
C GLY A 27 6.22 6.63 -5.52
N GLU A 28 6.57 7.83 -5.04
CA GLU A 28 6.21 9.10 -5.67
C GLU A 28 6.78 9.24 -7.09
N ASP A 29 8.02 8.82 -7.32
CA ASP A 29 8.66 8.88 -8.63
C ASP A 29 8.03 7.87 -9.60
N LEU A 30 7.52 6.76 -9.07
CA LEU A 30 6.82 5.74 -9.84
C LEU A 30 5.44 6.21 -10.28
N THR A 31 4.69 6.89 -9.39
CA THR A 31 3.34 7.37 -9.66
C THR A 31 3.33 8.63 -10.52
N SER A 32 4.33 9.49 -10.37
CA SER A 32 4.52 10.69 -11.21
C SER A 32 5.10 10.39 -12.60
N GLY A 33 5.58 9.16 -12.82
CA GLY A 33 6.24 8.75 -14.07
C GLY A 33 7.70 9.21 -14.20
N ALA A 34 8.24 9.93 -13.20
CA ALA A 34 9.65 10.35 -13.17
C ALA A 34 10.62 9.15 -13.22
N ALA A 35 10.21 7.99 -12.70
CA ALA A 35 11.00 6.77 -12.72
C ALA A 35 10.98 6.00 -14.06
N ASP A 36 10.09 6.35 -15.00
CA ASP A 36 9.84 5.55 -16.20
C ASP A 36 11.07 5.38 -17.09
N ALA A 37 11.78 6.48 -17.35
CA ALA A 37 12.99 6.47 -18.17
C ALA A 37 14.10 5.62 -17.52
N ARG A 38 14.20 5.67 -16.18
CA ARG A 38 15.17 4.89 -15.41
C ARG A 38 14.85 3.40 -15.45
N LEU A 39 13.58 3.03 -15.26
CA LEU A 39 13.12 1.64 -15.37
C LEU A 39 13.36 1.07 -16.77
N ALA A 40 13.04 1.84 -17.81
CA ALA A 40 13.31 1.41 -19.19
C ALA A 40 14.82 1.25 -19.44
N GLY A 41 15.65 2.15 -18.89
CA GLY A 41 17.11 2.05 -18.94
C GLY A 41 17.63 0.76 -18.30
N ILE A 42 17.21 0.48 -17.06
CA ILE A 42 17.57 -0.75 -16.33
C ILE A 42 17.12 -2.00 -17.10
N GLY A 43 15.90 -1.99 -17.64
CA GLY A 43 15.40 -3.11 -18.44
C GLY A 43 16.25 -3.36 -19.68
N ARG A 44 16.69 -2.30 -20.36
CA ARG A 44 17.56 -2.39 -21.54
C ARG A 44 18.94 -2.93 -21.19
N GLU A 45 19.54 -2.44 -20.11
CA GLU A 45 20.85 -2.88 -19.63
C GLU A 45 20.83 -4.34 -19.18
N ALA A 46 19.82 -4.75 -18.41
CA ALA A 46 19.63 -6.12 -17.98
C ALA A 46 19.37 -7.08 -19.17
N ALA A 47 18.60 -6.65 -20.17
CA ALA A 47 18.39 -7.45 -21.38
C ALA A 47 19.67 -7.58 -22.23
N ALA A 48 20.45 -6.49 -22.37
CA ALA A 48 21.71 -6.51 -23.10
C ALA A 48 22.77 -7.39 -22.42
N SER A 49 22.76 -7.44 -21.09
CA SER A 49 23.68 -8.25 -20.28
C SER A 49 23.17 -9.66 -19.98
N GLY A 50 21.95 -10.02 -20.41
CA GLY A 50 21.32 -11.31 -20.10
C GLY A 50 21.06 -11.53 -18.62
N GLN A 51 20.94 -10.45 -17.85
CA GLN A 51 20.78 -10.47 -16.40
C GLN A 51 19.31 -10.53 -15.99
N ARG A 52 19.09 -11.00 -14.76
CA ARG A 52 17.77 -11.07 -14.14
C ARG A 52 17.53 -9.83 -13.30
N VAL A 53 16.35 -9.25 -13.40
CA VAL A 53 15.94 -8.10 -12.58
C VAL A 53 15.02 -8.58 -11.48
N VAL A 54 15.46 -8.48 -10.23
CA VAL A 54 14.63 -8.74 -9.04
C VAL A 54 14.07 -7.42 -8.57
N VAL A 55 12.75 -7.30 -8.55
CA VAL A 55 12.03 -6.10 -8.10
C VAL A 55 11.30 -6.43 -6.83
N THR A 56 11.62 -5.75 -5.74
CA THR A 56 10.87 -5.81 -4.49
C THR A 56 10.04 -4.55 -4.38
N ALA A 57 8.72 -4.68 -4.49
CA ALA A 57 7.77 -3.58 -4.46
C ALA A 57 6.41 -4.07 -3.93
N PRO A 58 5.54 -3.18 -3.45
CA PRO A 58 4.15 -3.52 -3.18
C PRO A 58 3.46 -4.17 -4.39
N GLN A 59 2.66 -5.21 -4.16
CA GLN A 59 2.02 -6.00 -5.21
C GLN A 59 1.26 -5.16 -6.26
N TYR A 60 0.62 -4.06 -5.86
CA TYR A 60 -0.15 -3.22 -6.78
C TYR A 60 0.72 -2.45 -7.80
N TRP A 61 2.03 -2.30 -7.57
CA TRP A 61 2.97 -1.69 -8.53
C TRP A 61 3.63 -2.69 -9.47
N HIS A 62 3.52 -4.00 -9.21
CA HIS A 62 4.22 -5.02 -9.98
C HIS A 62 3.92 -4.97 -11.47
N GLY A 63 2.65 -4.77 -11.83
CA GLY A 63 2.23 -4.67 -13.22
C GLY A 63 2.90 -3.49 -13.94
N SER A 64 2.85 -2.30 -13.34
CA SER A 64 3.44 -1.08 -13.88
C SER A 64 4.96 -1.20 -14.03
N ILE A 65 5.66 -1.66 -12.99
CA ILE A 65 7.12 -1.80 -13.01
C ILE A 65 7.54 -2.83 -14.08
N ALA A 66 6.88 -3.98 -14.13
CA ALA A 66 7.21 -5.03 -15.08
C ALA A 66 6.93 -4.57 -16.53
N ALA A 67 5.88 -3.79 -16.77
CA ALA A 67 5.60 -3.21 -18.07
C ALA A 67 6.69 -2.23 -18.51
N LYS A 68 7.14 -1.32 -17.61
CA LYS A 68 8.19 -0.34 -17.92
C LYS A 68 9.55 -0.98 -18.13
N LEU A 69 9.92 -1.98 -17.32
CA LEU A 69 11.13 -2.77 -17.52
C LEU A 69 11.12 -3.50 -18.86
N ARG A 70 9.99 -4.12 -19.24
CA ARG A 70 9.86 -4.79 -20.54
C ARG A 70 9.79 -3.82 -21.72
N ALA A 71 9.29 -2.61 -21.54
CA ALA A 71 9.34 -1.58 -22.58
C ALA A 71 10.79 -1.24 -22.98
N GLY A 72 11.72 -1.33 -22.02
CA GLY A 72 13.15 -1.13 -22.26
C GLY A 72 13.93 -2.39 -22.67
N GLY A 73 13.66 -3.53 -22.03
CA GLY A 73 14.39 -4.79 -22.20
C GLY A 73 13.75 -5.83 -23.14
N GLY A 74 12.55 -5.55 -23.63
CA GLY A 74 11.76 -6.49 -24.44
C GLY A 74 11.25 -7.70 -23.65
N SER A 75 10.59 -8.62 -24.36
CA SER A 75 9.94 -9.79 -23.77
C SER A 75 10.90 -10.85 -23.25
N ARG A 76 12.21 -10.75 -23.57
CA ARG A 76 13.25 -11.70 -23.14
C ARG A 76 13.80 -11.40 -21.74
N LEU A 77 13.43 -10.27 -21.16
CA LEU A 77 13.88 -9.87 -19.83
C LEU A 77 13.29 -10.78 -18.75
N ASN A 78 14.15 -11.39 -17.93
CA ASN A 78 13.73 -12.18 -16.78
C ASN A 78 13.49 -11.25 -15.58
N VAL A 79 12.22 -11.00 -15.25
CA VAL A 79 11.80 -10.13 -14.14
C VAL A 79 11.21 -11.00 -13.03
N VAL A 80 11.81 -10.94 -11.84
CA VAL A 80 11.30 -11.58 -10.63
C VAL A 80 10.68 -10.53 -9.73
N LEU A 81 9.38 -10.64 -9.51
CA LEU A 81 8.63 -9.72 -8.66
C LEU A 81 8.54 -10.31 -7.25
N ARG A 82 8.94 -9.53 -6.26
CA ARG A 82 8.85 -9.83 -4.83
C ARG A 82 7.95 -8.80 -4.18
N ASP A 83 7.09 -9.25 -3.29
CA ASP A 83 6.25 -8.35 -2.52
C ASP A 83 7.10 -7.63 -1.47
N GLY A 84 6.97 -6.30 -1.44
CA GLY A 84 7.69 -5.40 -0.55
C GLY A 84 6.72 -4.66 0.34
N PHE A 85 7.01 -4.60 1.63
CA PHE A 85 6.11 -4.00 2.63
C PHE A 85 6.23 -2.46 2.72
N TYR A 86 7.19 -1.86 2.03
CA TYR A 86 7.49 -0.43 2.10
C TYR A 86 7.14 0.28 0.79
N GLU A 87 6.80 1.57 0.85
CA GLU A 87 6.59 2.43 -0.34
C GLU A 87 7.89 2.71 -1.15
N ASN A 88 8.93 1.91 -0.93
CA ASN A 88 10.19 1.97 -1.65
C ASN A 88 10.31 0.75 -2.57
N VAL A 89 10.66 0.99 -3.82
CA VAL A 89 10.92 -0.04 -4.82
C VAL A 89 12.42 -0.30 -4.86
N VAL A 90 12.81 -1.53 -4.52
CA VAL A 90 14.21 -1.97 -4.62
C VAL A 90 14.37 -2.80 -5.88
N ILE A 91 15.20 -2.33 -6.79
CA ILE A 91 15.52 -3.06 -8.02
C ILE A 91 16.95 -3.55 -7.92
N ARG A 92 17.13 -4.86 -8.01
CA ARG A 92 18.44 -5.49 -8.05
C ARG A 92 18.64 -6.18 -9.39
N VAL A 93 19.72 -5.84 -10.08
CA VAL A 93 20.15 -6.55 -11.27
C VAL A 93 21.14 -7.63 -10.85
N GLU A 94 20.80 -8.89 -11.12
CA GLU A 94 21.62 -10.06 -10.77
C GLU A 94 22.10 -10.75 -12.05
N ALA A 95 23.37 -11.14 -12.06
CA ALA A 95 23.88 -12.04 -13.08
C ALA A 95 23.00 -13.31 -13.10
N ALA A 96 22.48 -13.67 -14.28
CA ALA A 96 21.75 -14.91 -14.43
C ALA A 96 22.72 -16.06 -14.14
N THR A 97 22.63 -16.64 -12.94
CA THR A 97 23.33 -17.89 -12.63
C THR A 97 22.84 -18.93 -13.62
N PRO A 98 23.73 -19.53 -14.44
CA PRO A 98 23.32 -20.59 -15.35
C PRO A 98 22.67 -21.71 -14.54
N GLU A 99 21.44 -22.04 -14.94
CA GLU A 99 20.66 -23.13 -14.37
C GLU A 99 21.52 -24.41 -14.39
N PRO A 100 21.73 -25.08 -13.24
CA PRO A 100 22.43 -26.36 -13.24
C PRO A 100 21.65 -27.31 -14.16
N PRO A 101 22.32 -28.04 -15.06
CA PRO A 101 21.65 -28.88 -16.04
C PRO A 101 20.67 -29.83 -15.33
N PRO A 102 19.50 -30.09 -15.92
CA PRO A 102 18.51 -30.99 -15.35
C PRO A 102 19.20 -32.31 -14.99
N ARG A 103 19.14 -32.66 -13.70
CA ARG A 103 19.58 -33.98 -13.24
C ARG A 103 18.74 -34.97 -14.02
N ALA A 104 19.39 -35.69 -14.93
CA ALA A 104 18.79 -36.73 -15.74
C ALA A 104 17.88 -37.58 -14.86
N GLU A 105 16.59 -37.61 -15.21
CA GLU A 105 15.65 -38.60 -14.71
C GLU A 105 16.28 -39.97 -14.92
N ALA A 106 16.60 -40.63 -13.80
CA ALA A 106 17.02 -42.02 -13.83
C ALA A 106 15.86 -42.85 -14.40
N PRO A 107 16.15 -43.82 -15.29
CA PRO A 107 15.15 -44.51 -16.09
C PRO A 107 14.14 -45.30 -15.23
N PRO A 108 12.92 -45.54 -15.75
CA PRO A 108 11.85 -46.21 -15.03
C PRO A 108 12.19 -47.71 -14.85
N ALA A 109 12.43 -48.12 -13.60
CA ALA A 109 12.49 -49.53 -13.26
C ALA A 109 11.08 -50.15 -13.31
N ARG A 110 10.92 -51.16 -14.17
CA ARG A 110 9.71 -52.00 -14.26
C ARG A 110 9.51 -52.86 -13.00
N PRO A 111 8.27 -53.33 -12.74
CA PRO A 111 7.83 -53.85 -11.45
C PRO A 111 7.99 -55.38 -11.33
N ALA A 112 8.31 -55.89 -10.13
CA ALA A 112 7.92 -57.22 -9.68
C ALA A 112 8.18 -57.44 -8.17
N ALA A 113 7.14 -57.94 -7.51
CA ALA A 113 7.14 -58.86 -6.36
C ALA A 113 7.64 -58.38 -4.98
N GLU A 114 6.66 -57.92 -4.18
CA GLU A 114 6.18 -58.65 -3.01
C GLU A 114 7.22 -59.39 -2.14
N ARG A 115 7.57 -58.80 -0.97
CA ARG A 115 7.38 -59.44 0.34
C ARG A 115 7.80 -58.55 1.51
N ALA A 116 7.09 -58.83 2.61
CA ALA A 116 7.39 -58.54 4.01
C ALA A 116 7.01 -57.14 4.52
N ALA A 117 5.84 -57.14 5.17
CA ALA A 117 5.42 -56.14 6.13
C ALA A 117 6.54 -55.84 7.15
N ALA A 118 7.01 -54.60 7.15
CA ALA A 118 7.71 -54.01 8.28
C ALA A 118 6.68 -53.36 9.21
N PRO A 119 6.86 -53.45 10.54
CA PRO A 119 5.85 -53.05 11.52
C PRO A 119 5.57 -51.55 11.46
N ALA A 120 4.31 -51.20 11.69
CA ALA A 120 3.84 -49.83 11.80
C ALA A 120 4.71 -49.02 12.81
N PRO A 121 5.03 -47.75 12.52
CA PRO A 121 5.65 -46.89 13.50
C PRO A 121 4.75 -46.78 14.73
N PRO A 122 5.30 -46.74 15.96
CA PRO A 122 4.49 -46.51 17.15
C PRO A 122 3.75 -45.18 17.01
N PRO A 123 2.50 -45.08 17.51
CA PRO A 123 1.76 -43.83 17.49
C PRO A 123 2.57 -42.74 18.22
N PRO A 124 2.58 -41.50 17.71
CA PRO A 124 3.24 -40.40 18.37
C PRO A 124 2.66 -40.25 19.79
N ALA A 125 3.57 -40.15 20.77
CA ALA A 125 3.21 -39.89 22.16
C ALA A 125 2.24 -38.69 22.22
N ALA A 126 1.13 -38.87 22.93
CA ALA A 126 0.14 -37.83 23.16
C ALA A 126 0.86 -36.58 23.68
N ARG A 127 0.70 -35.46 22.98
CA ARG A 127 1.11 -34.16 23.52
C ARG A 127 0.40 -33.96 24.86
N PRO A 128 1.10 -33.48 25.90
CA PRO A 128 0.46 -33.07 27.14
C PRO A 128 -0.67 -32.09 26.82
N ALA A 129 -1.84 -32.33 27.40
CA ALA A 129 -2.94 -31.39 27.31
C ALA A 129 -2.47 -30.01 27.80
N PRO A 130 -2.81 -28.92 27.11
CA PRO A 130 -2.56 -27.59 27.63
C PRO A 130 -3.22 -27.45 29.01
N PRO A 131 -2.57 -26.78 29.98
CA PRO A 131 -3.19 -26.52 31.26
C PRO A 131 -4.53 -25.78 31.05
N PRO A 132 -5.53 -26.02 31.93
CA PRO A 132 -6.79 -25.30 31.84
C PRO A 132 -6.53 -23.79 31.89
N PRO A 133 -7.26 -22.98 31.10
CA PRO A 133 -7.14 -21.54 31.18
C PRO A 133 -7.42 -21.08 32.61
N SER A 134 -6.56 -20.20 33.13
CA SER A 134 -6.77 -19.55 34.41
C SER A 134 -8.18 -18.92 34.43
N PRO A 135 -8.91 -19.00 35.56
CA PRO A 135 -10.21 -18.35 35.66
C PRO A 135 -10.07 -16.85 35.36
N PRO A 136 -11.05 -16.25 34.66
CA PRO A 136 -11.05 -14.82 34.44
C PRO A 136 -11.00 -14.10 35.79
N PRO A 137 -10.24 -12.99 35.91
CA PRO A 137 -10.30 -12.16 37.11
C PRO A 137 -11.76 -11.76 37.37
N ALA A 138 -12.17 -11.86 38.63
CA ALA A 138 -13.49 -11.43 39.06
C ALA A 138 -13.74 -9.99 38.58
N PRO A 139 -14.96 -9.66 38.13
CA PRO A 139 -15.32 -8.29 37.79
C PRO A 139 -15.03 -7.38 38.99
N VAL A 140 -14.04 -6.51 38.85
CA VAL A 140 -13.91 -5.35 39.72
C VAL A 140 -15.13 -4.48 39.43
N GLU A 141 -16.05 -4.50 40.38
CA GLU A 141 -17.20 -3.62 40.46
C GLU A 141 -16.69 -2.17 40.32
N PRO A 142 -17.13 -1.40 39.30
CA PRO A 142 -16.77 0.00 39.23
C PRO A 142 -17.42 0.70 40.42
N ALA A 143 -16.58 1.11 41.36
CA ALA A 143 -16.97 2.04 42.40
C ALA A 143 -17.63 3.24 41.72
N ARG A 144 -18.94 3.38 41.93
CA ARG A 144 -19.71 4.56 41.55
C ARG A 144 -19.16 5.75 42.33
N THR A 145 -18.19 6.45 41.77
CA THR A 145 -17.86 7.79 42.24
C THR A 145 -19.06 8.67 41.94
N ALA A 146 -19.58 9.27 43.01
CA ALA A 146 -20.77 10.10 43.01
C ALA A 146 -20.69 11.19 41.95
N ALA A 147 -21.83 11.41 41.29
CA ALA A 147 -22.07 12.57 40.45
C ALA A 147 -21.82 13.85 41.26
N PRO A 148 -20.97 14.78 40.81
CA PRO A 148 -20.94 16.11 41.39
C PRO A 148 -22.24 16.82 41.02
N GLU A 149 -22.96 17.24 42.05
CA GLU A 149 -24.06 18.18 41.99
C GLU A 149 -23.63 19.44 41.22
N PRO A 150 -24.35 19.86 40.16
CA PRO A 150 -24.03 21.09 39.47
C PRO A 150 -24.33 22.27 40.40
N ALA A 151 -23.27 22.86 40.95
CA ALA A 151 -23.31 24.14 41.61
C ALA A 151 -23.94 25.17 40.66
N ARG A 152 -25.05 25.75 41.10
CA ARG A 152 -25.70 26.94 40.53
C ARG A 152 -24.62 28.00 40.28
N ILE A 153 -24.32 28.26 39.01
CA ILE A 153 -23.62 29.49 38.64
C ILE A 153 -24.67 30.59 38.66
N GLU A 154 -24.61 31.43 39.69
CA GLU A 154 -25.39 32.66 39.75
C GLU A 154 -25.05 33.52 38.55
N THR A 155 -26.08 33.93 37.83
CA THR A 155 -26.01 34.88 36.72
C THR A 155 -25.58 36.25 37.27
N PRO A 156 -24.39 36.78 36.94
CA PRO A 156 -24.06 38.15 37.31
C PRO A 156 -24.95 39.11 36.50
N ALA A 157 -25.52 40.08 37.22
CA ALA A 157 -26.38 41.13 36.68
C ALA A 157 -25.65 41.96 35.58
N PRO A 158 -26.38 42.45 34.55
CA PRO A 158 -25.79 43.25 33.50
C PRO A 158 -25.27 44.57 34.09
N THR A 159 -23.96 44.80 33.94
CA THR A 159 -23.35 46.10 34.22
C THR A 159 -23.87 47.11 33.19
N PRO A 160 -24.34 48.29 33.61
CA PRO A 160 -24.86 49.32 32.71
C PRO A 160 -23.78 49.82 31.75
N ALA A 161 -24.21 50.06 30.49
CA ALA A 161 -23.39 50.51 29.38
C ALA A 161 -22.68 51.84 29.67
N PRO A 162 -21.41 52.01 29.27
CA PRO A 162 -20.75 53.30 29.34
C PRO A 162 -21.36 54.28 28.34
N THR A 163 -21.63 55.49 28.86
CA THR A 163 -22.04 56.69 28.14
C THR A 163 -21.07 57.02 26.98
N PRO A 164 -21.55 57.34 25.76
CA PRO A 164 -20.69 57.78 24.68
C PRO A 164 -20.13 59.19 24.96
N ALA A 165 -18.80 59.28 25.06
CA ALA A 165 -18.06 60.53 25.10
C ALA A 165 -17.60 60.94 23.68
N PRO A 166 -17.46 62.24 23.40
CA PRO A 166 -17.48 62.81 22.05
C PRO A 166 -16.20 62.55 21.22
N ALA A 167 -16.36 62.38 19.90
CA ALA A 167 -15.32 62.65 18.90
C ALA A 167 -14.95 64.15 18.95
N PRO A 168 -13.72 64.65 18.67
CA PRO A 168 -12.81 64.27 17.56
C PRO A 168 -11.30 64.26 17.97
N GLN A 169 -10.36 63.71 17.20
CA GLN A 169 -9.64 64.39 16.11
C GLN A 169 -8.71 63.38 15.41
N THR A 170 -8.62 63.46 14.10
CA THR A 170 -7.70 62.72 13.23
C THR A 170 -6.24 63.16 13.45
N PRO A 171 -5.32 62.26 13.84
CA PRO A 171 -3.90 62.51 13.68
C PRO A 171 -3.46 62.33 12.21
N PRO A 172 -2.43 63.07 11.75
CA PRO A 172 -1.88 62.95 10.39
C PRO A 172 -1.33 61.54 10.10
N PRO A 173 -1.28 61.11 8.82
CA PRO A 173 -0.91 59.75 8.45
C PRO A 173 0.54 59.44 8.82
N ALA A 174 0.73 58.41 9.65
CA ALA A 174 2.01 57.79 9.89
C ALA A 174 2.46 57.01 8.63
N PRO A 175 3.76 56.98 8.31
CA PRO A 175 4.29 56.32 7.12
C PRO A 175 3.94 54.83 7.12
N ALA A 176 3.57 54.35 5.92
CA ALA A 176 3.12 53.00 5.62
C ALA A 176 3.95 51.92 6.34
N PRO A 177 3.33 51.06 7.17
CA PRO A 177 3.89 49.77 7.51
C PRO A 177 4.06 48.97 6.21
N ALA A 178 5.26 48.42 6.01
CA ALA A 178 5.59 47.52 4.93
C ALA A 178 4.45 46.51 4.71
N ALA A 179 3.97 46.43 3.47
CA ALA A 179 2.98 45.46 3.06
C ALA A 179 3.40 44.07 3.55
N ALA A 180 2.51 43.47 4.34
CA ALA A 180 2.50 42.05 4.67
C ALA A 180 2.69 41.22 3.39
N PRO A 181 3.27 40.01 3.50
CA PRO A 181 3.55 39.15 2.36
C PRO A 181 2.30 38.99 1.51
N THR A 182 2.50 39.30 0.22
CA THR A 182 1.67 38.93 -0.92
C THR A 182 0.82 37.71 -0.62
N ALA A 183 -0.49 37.93 -0.59
CA ALA A 183 -1.50 36.89 -0.65
C ALA A 183 -1.05 35.87 -1.70
N ALA A 184 -0.88 34.62 -1.25
CA ALA A 184 -0.64 33.50 -2.12
C ALA A 184 -1.65 33.57 -3.27
N GLU A 185 -1.09 33.71 -4.46
CA GLU A 185 -1.79 33.63 -5.73
C GLU A 185 -2.66 32.38 -5.70
N GLU A 186 -3.97 32.60 -5.64
CA GLU A 186 -5.00 31.56 -5.66
C GLU A 186 -4.86 30.83 -6.99
N ALA A 187 -4.15 29.71 -6.94
CA ALA A 187 -4.00 28.80 -8.07
C ALA A 187 -5.39 28.49 -8.65
N PRO A 188 -5.54 28.45 -9.98
CA PRO A 188 -6.84 28.23 -10.61
C PRO A 188 -7.47 26.96 -10.05
N LEU A 189 -8.65 27.11 -9.44
CA LEU A 189 -9.48 26.04 -8.93
C LEU A 189 -9.74 25.04 -10.07
N GLN A 190 -8.95 23.96 -10.11
CA GLN A 190 -9.22 22.85 -11.02
C GLN A 190 -10.62 22.34 -10.71
N PRO A 191 -11.47 22.08 -11.73
CA PRO A 191 -12.80 21.55 -11.48
C PRO A 191 -12.66 20.20 -10.72
N PRO A 192 -13.49 19.95 -9.70
CA PRO A 192 -13.42 18.71 -8.93
C PRO A 192 -13.59 17.49 -9.85
N VAL A 193 -12.66 16.54 -9.73
CA VAL A 193 -12.69 15.28 -10.49
C VAL A 193 -13.54 14.29 -9.72
N PHE A 194 -14.77 14.07 -10.19
CA PHE A 194 -15.68 13.09 -9.59
C PHE A 194 -15.45 11.71 -10.21
N ASP A 195 -14.94 10.79 -9.41
CA ASP A 195 -14.94 9.37 -9.78
C ASP A 195 -16.37 8.83 -9.68
N ARG A 196 -16.80 8.09 -10.71
CA ARG A 196 -18.08 7.37 -10.70
C ARG A 196 -17.84 5.92 -10.30
N PHE A 197 -18.47 5.53 -9.21
CA PHE A 197 -18.47 4.17 -8.71
C PHE A 197 -19.82 3.50 -8.95
N ALA A 198 -19.76 2.23 -9.31
CA ALA A 198 -20.93 1.37 -9.43
C ALA A 198 -20.60 -0.01 -8.88
N GLU A 199 -21.63 -0.76 -8.45
CA GLU A 199 -21.47 -2.18 -8.19
C GLU A 199 -21.00 -2.88 -9.48
N PRO A 200 -19.83 -3.53 -9.47
CA PRO A 200 -19.36 -4.25 -10.63
C PRO A 200 -20.24 -5.48 -10.88
N SER A 201 -20.46 -5.82 -12.16
CA SER A 201 -21.24 -7.00 -12.55
C SER A 201 -20.68 -8.28 -11.91
N ASP A 202 -21.52 -9.30 -11.75
CA ASP A 202 -21.13 -10.58 -11.12
C ASP A 202 -19.97 -11.29 -11.82
N VAL A 203 -19.76 -11.01 -13.10
CA VAL A 203 -18.68 -11.60 -13.92
C VAL A 203 -17.46 -10.70 -14.05
N ALA A 204 -17.49 -9.50 -13.45
CA ALA A 204 -16.37 -8.56 -13.52
C ALA A 204 -15.19 -9.05 -12.67
N GLU A 205 -13.99 -8.94 -13.23
CA GLU A 205 -12.75 -9.31 -12.53
C GLU A 205 -12.51 -8.42 -11.31
N GLU A 206 -12.92 -7.16 -11.39
CA GLU A 206 -12.88 -6.17 -10.31
C GLU A 206 -13.64 -6.66 -9.09
N ARG A 207 -14.85 -7.20 -9.31
CA ARG A 207 -15.70 -7.73 -8.25
C ARG A 207 -14.98 -8.86 -7.52
N SER A 208 -14.55 -9.86 -8.30
CA SER A 208 -13.89 -11.05 -7.79
C SER A 208 -12.62 -10.70 -7.02
N PHE A 209 -11.85 -9.73 -7.52
CA PHE A 209 -10.65 -9.26 -6.85
C PHE A 209 -10.97 -8.59 -5.51
N LEU A 210 -11.88 -7.60 -5.50
CA LEU A 210 -12.21 -6.85 -4.29
C LEU A 210 -12.87 -7.73 -3.22
N GLU A 211 -13.73 -8.67 -3.62
CA GLU A 211 -14.34 -9.64 -2.69
C GLU A 211 -13.29 -10.61 -2.12
N ARG A 212 -12.36 -11.08 -2.95
CA ARG A 212 -11.25 -11.93 -2.49
C ARG A 212 -10.32 -11.20 -1.52
N SER A 213 -9.96 -9.96 -1.84
CA SER A 213 -9.02 -9.17 -1.06
C SER A 213 -9.62 -8.62 0.24
N TYR A 214 -10.91 -8.25 0.25
CA TYR A 214 -11.49 -7.47 1.35
C TYR A 214 -12.70 -8.11 2.04
N ASN A 215 -13.21 -9.24 1.52
CA ASN A 215 -14.36 -9.94 2.09
C ASN A 215 -14.17 -11.47 2.17
N ASP A 216 -12.93 -11.95 2.26
CA ASP A 216 -12.60 -13.39 2.37
C ASP A 216 -13.21 -14.22 1.23
N ASN A 217 -13.26 -13.65 0.01
CA ASN A 217 -13.89 -14.26 -1.16
C ASN A 217 -15.39 -14.56 -0.96
N ARG A 218 -16.05 -13.86 -0.03
CA ARG A 218 -17.50 -13.85 0.14
C ARG A 218 -18.12 -12.73 -0.68
N ARG A 219 -19.32 -13.01 -1.19
CA ARG A 219 -20.07 -12.02 -1.99
C ARG A 219 -20.51 -10.85 -1.13
N ILE A 220 -20.21 -9.62 -1.56
CA ILE A 220 -20.76 -8.40 -0.97
C ILE A 220 -22.10 -8.13 -1.67
N ARG A 221 -23.17 -8.02 -0.88
CA ARG A 221 -24.54 -7.75 -1.37
C ARG A 221 -25.06 -6.38 -0.98
N SER A 222 -24.46 -5.78 0.05
CA SER A 222 -24.87 -4.49 0.56
C SER A 222 -24.31 -3.38 -0.31
N ARG A 223 -25.10 -2.33 -0.49
CA ARG A 223 -24.74 -1.14 -1.27
C ARG A 223 -24.82 0.08 -0.37
N LEU A 224 -24.01 1.08 -0.67
CA LEU A 224 -23.89 2.31 0.09
C LEU A 224 -23.70 3.48 -0.89
N LYS A 225 -24.37 4.61 -0.63
CA LYS A 225 -24.16 5.83 -1.40
C LYS A 225 -23.10 6.72 -0.74
N PRO A 226 -22.46 7.63 -1.49
CA PRO A 226 -21.58 8.67 -0.94
C PRO A 226 -22.17 9.41 0.26
N SER A 227 -23.47 9.71 0.23
CA SER A 227 -24.20 10.38 1.31
C SER A 227 -24.27 9.60 2.62
N ASP A 228 -24.12 8.28 2.55
CA ASP A 228 -24.24 7.37 3.70
C ASP A 228 -22.87 7.01 4.31
N LEU A 229 -21.77 7.56 3.76
CA LEU A 229 -20.42 7.38 4.31
C LEU A 229 -20.31 8.05 5.68
N LYS A 230 -19.65 7.34 6.60
CA LYS A 230 -19.43 7.77 7.98
C LYS A 230 -17.94 8.01 8.24
N PRO A 231 -17.60 8.90 9.19
CA PRO A 231 -16.22 9.01 9.67
C PRO A 231 -15.70 7.67 10.17
N GLY A 232 -14.49 7.30 9.77
CA GLY A 232 -13.87 6.01 10.07
C GLY A 232 -14.10 4.93 9.02
N ASP A 233 -14.97 5.15 8.03
CA ASP A 233 -15.11 4.24 6.90
C ASP A 233 -13.80 4.19 6.08
N THR A 234 -13.43 3.00 5.61
CA THR A 234 -12.29 2.81 4.71
C THR A 234 -12.80 2.42 3.32
N VAL A 235 -12.40 3.16 2.29
CA VAL A 235 -12.79 2.93 0.90
C VAL A 235 -11.60 2.36 0.13
N TYR A 236 -11.80 1.24 -0.55
CA TYR A 236 -10.84 0.64 -1.48
C TYR A 236 -11.37 0.73 -2.90
N THR A 237 -10.61 1.36 -3.81
CA THR A 237 -11.05 1.59 -5.20
C THR A 237 -10.31 0.71 -6.19
N ARG A 238 -10.95 0.36 -7.32
CA ARG A 238 -10.32 -0.33 -8.45
C ARG A 238 -11.20 -0.21 -9.70
N ASN A 239 -10.65 0.33 -10.80
CA ASN A 239 -11.30 0.36 -12.13
C ASN A 239 -12.79 0.80 -12.09
N GLY A 240 -13.12 1.88 -11.35
CA GLY A 240 -14.51 2.36 -11.24
C GLY A 240 -15.42 1.55 -10.32
N ALA A 241 -14.91 0.55 -9.61
CA ALA A 241 -15.57 -0.10 -8.49
C ALA A 241 -14.93 0.34 -7.16
N ALA A 242 -15.73 0.37 -6.09
CA ALA A 242 -15.22 0.68 -4.76
C ALA A 242 -15.93 -0.13 -3.67
N VAL A 243 -15.16 -0.66 -2.72
CA VAL A 243 -15.66 -1.34 -1.52
C VAL A 243 -15.43 -0.44 -0.31
N VAL A 244 -16.49 -0.26 0.48
CA VAL A 244 -16.44 0.41 1.78
C VAL A 244 -16.39 -0.65 2.86
N ILE A 245 -15.39 -0.56 3.73
CA ILE A 245 -15.30 -1.34 4.96
C ILE A 245 -15.63 -0.42 6.12
N ARG A 246 -16.66 -0.79 6.87
CA ARG A 246 -17.12 -0.09 8.07
C ARG A 246 -16.95 -0.96 9.29
N ARG A 247 -16.44 -0.39 10.39
CA ARG A 247 -16.34 -1.08 11.67
C ARG A 247 -17.43 -0.58 12.61
N GLU A 248 -18.44 -1.40 12.88
CA GLU A 248 -19.52 -1.11 13.81
C GLU A 248 -19.60 -2.21 14.86
N GLY A 249 -19.64 -1.89 16.16
CA GLY A 249 -19.91 -2.89 17.21
C GLY A 249 -18.93 -4.08 17.28
N GLY A 250 -17.72 -3.96 16.72
CA GLY A 250 -16.76 -5.06 16.62
C GLY A 250 -16.93 -5.95 15.38
N THR A 251 -17.97 -5.74 14.58
CA THR A 251 -18.12 -6.35 13.25
C THR A 251 -17.51 -5.45 12.17
N LEU A 252 -17.15 -6.08 11.05
CA LEU A 252 -16.73 -5.40 9.84
C LEU A 252 -17.82 -5.61 8.80
N ASP A 253 -18.51 -4.54 8.44
CA ASP A 253 -19.51 -4.55 7.38
C ASP A 253 -18.87 -4.08 6.08
N ARG A 254 -19.27 -4.69 4.97
CA ARG A 254 -18.73 -4.43 3.64
C ARG A 254 -19.86 -4.01 2.71
N TYR A 255 -19.63 -2.95 1.96
CA TYR A 255 -20.60 -2.39 1.03
C TYR A 255 -19.95 -2.06 -0.31
N TRP A 256 -20.69 -2.21 -1.40
CA TRP A 256 -20.34 -1.56 -2.66
C TRP A 256 -20.69 -0.08 -2.59
N LEU A 257 -19.76 0.79 -2.98
CA LEU A 257 -20.04 2.21 -3.14
C LEU A 257 -20.68 2.46 -4.52
N GLU A 258 -21.85 3.07 -4.52
CA GLU A 258 -22.57 3.45 -5.74
C GLU A 258 -22.83 4.95 -5.77
N GLY A 259 -22.34 5.63 -6.81
CA GLY A 259 -22.53 7.06 -7.00
C GLY A 259 -21.25 7.75 -7.43
N GLN A 260 -21.29 9.09 -7.43
CA GLN A 260 -20.12 9.91 -7.70
C GLN A 260 -19.49 10.33 -6.38
N LEU A 261 -18.18 10.16 -6.26
CA LEU A 261 -17.43 10.60 -5.10
C LEU A 261 -16.12 11.22 -5.58
N ASP A 262 -15.91 12.48 -5.22
CA ASP A 262 -14.60 13.11 -5.34
C ASP A 262 -13.70 12.53 -4.24
N LEU A 263 -12.62 11.85 -4.62
CA LEU A 263 -11.65 11.28 -3.68
C LEU A 263 -10.63 12.30 -3.17
N GLU A 264 -10.51 13.45 -3.84
CA GLU A 264 -9.61 14.53 -3.51
C GLU A 264 -10.28 15.62 -2.66
N GLN A 265 -11.61 15.53 -2.49
CA GLN A 265 -12.34 16.47 -1.65
C GLN A 265 -11.91 16.41 -0.18
N ALA A 266 -12.06 17.54 0.50
CA ALA A 266 -11.83 17.64 1.94
C ALA A 266 -12.62 16.56 2.70
N GLY A 267 -11.98 15.94 3.68
CA GLY A 267 -12.59 14.91 4.52
C GLY A 267 -12.52 13.48 3.98
N ILE A 268 -11.83 13.26 2.87
CA ILE A 268 -11.30 11.96 2.45
C ILE A 268 -9.79 12.09 2.41
N VAL A 269 -9.08 11.13 3.02
CA VAL A 269 -7.62 11.09 3.03
C VAL A 269 -7.14 9.81 2.38
N LYS A 270 -6.23 9.94 1.41
CA LYS A 270 -5.57 8.79 0.82
C LYS A 270 -4.53 8.26 1.80
N GLU A 271 -4.70 7.01 2.24
CA GLU A 271 -3.76 6.35 3.17
C GLU A 271 -2.67 5.55 2.45
N GLY A 272 -2.79 5.38 1.12
CA GLY A 272 -1.79 4.69 0.30
C GLY A 272 -2.44 3.82 -0.77
N GLY A 273 -1.76 3.66 -1.92
CA GLY A 273 -2.25 2.85 -3.03
C GLY A 273 -3.69 3.23 -3.45
N ASN A 274 -4.62 2.29 -3.27
CA ASN A 274 -6.05 2.43 -3.56
C ASN A 274 -6.94 2.57 -2.31
N LYS A 275 -6.35 2.87 -1.14
CA LYS A 275 -7.01 2.97 0.15
C LYS A 275 -7.25 4.43 0.53
N TYR A 276 -8.48 4.72 0.92
CA TYR A 276 -8.92 6.04 1.37
C TYR A 276 -9.64 5.91 2.71
N GLN A 277 -9.41 6.86 3.62
CA GLN A 277 -10.11 6.97 4.89
C GLN A 277 -11.06 8.16 4.88
N VAL A 278 -12.29 7.90 5.30
CA VAL A 278 -13.32 8.93 5.45
C VAL A 278 -13.17 9.59 6.82
N LEU A 279 -12.94 10.91 6.84
CA LEU A 279 -12.77 11.68 8.07
C LEU A 279 -14.03 12.44 8.48
N ARG A 280 -14.95 12.71 7.55
CA ARG A 280 -16.22 13.41 7.80
C ARG A 280 -17.38 12.73 7.07
N SER A 281 -18.61 13.03 7.45
CA SER A 281 -19.82 12.57 6.75
C SER A 281 -20.39 13.64 5.83
N GLY A 282 -21.43 13.28 5.07
CA GLY A 282 -22.28 14.23 4.34
C GLY A 282 -21.82 14.58 2.93
N PHE A 283 -21.12 13.66 2.26
CA PHE A 283 -20.75 13.83 0.85
C PHE A 283 -21.99 13.83 -0.05
N ARG A 284 -21.98 14.65 -1.11
CA ARG A 284 -23.08 14.79 -2.07
C ARG A 284 -22.60 14.51 -3.48
#